data_AF-A0A960X366-F1
#
_entry.id   AF-A0A960X366-F1
#
_cell.length_a   1.000
_cell.length_b   1.000
_cell.length_c   1.000
_cell.angle_alpha   90.00
_cell.angle_beta   90.00
_cell.angle_gamma   90.00
#
_symmetry.space_group_name_H-M   'P 1'
#
loop_
_entity.id
_entity.type
_entity.pdbx_description
1 polymer ?
#
loop_
_entity_poly.entity_id
_entity_poly.type
_entity_poly.pdbx_seq_one_letter_code
_entity_poly.pdbx_strand_id
1 'polypeptide(L)'
;DLQSAELLSAWIHFLIRQGELDAAETFLLSHHSRLGMSSAQLIVDLYKAWGSLDKLEEHFRLYDLPTAVQMEARYLASPDPTVPPPAFEAGKQR
;
A
#
# COMPACT_ATOMS: atom_id res chain seq x y z
N ASP A 1 17.14 1.74 4.91
CA ASP A 1 17.82 2.52 3.86
C ASP A 1 16.75 3.26 3.05
N LEU A 2 16.58 4.55 3.33
CA LEU A 2 15.48 5.39 2.81
C LEU A 2 15.55 5.54 1.28
N GLN A 3 16.77 5.69 0.73
CA GLN A 3 16.99 5.80 -0.71
C GLN A 3 16.52 4.55 -1.46
N SER A 4 16.68 3.38 -0.83
CA SER A 4 16.20 2.14 -1.43
C SER A 4 14.67 2.04 -1.46
N ALA A 5 13.95 2.59 -0.48
CA ALA A 5 12.49 2.53 -0.42
C ALA A 5 11.83 3.48 -1.43
N GLU A 6 12.41 4.66 -1.64
CA GLU A 6 11.95 5.62 -2.65
C GLU A 6 12.09 5.05 -4.06
N LEU A 7 13.21 4.39 -4.37
CA LEU A 7 13.42 3.75 -5.66
C LEU A 7 12.41 2.63 -5.91
N LEU A 8 12.13 1.79 -4.91
CA LEU A 8 11.13 0.72 -5.01
C LEU A 8 9.72 1.31 -5.26
N SER A 9 9.37 2.37 -4.56
CA SER A 9 8.09 3.07 -4.72
C SER A 9 7.96 3.68 -6.13
N ALA A 10 9.01 4.36 -6.59
CA ALA A 10 9.06 4.95 -7.93
C ALA A 10 8.93 3.91 -9.04
N TRP A 11 9.52 2.71 -8.84
CA TRP A 11 9.38 1.61 -9.78
C TRP A 11 7.95 1.07 -9.85
N ILE A 12 7.28 0.91 -8.71
CA ILE A 12 5.88 0.49 -8.65
C ILE A 12 4.99 1.51 -9.38
N HIS A 13 5.16 2.81 -9.10
CA HIS A 13 4.42 3.87 -9.80
C HIS A 13 4.74 3.92 -11.31
N PHE A 14 5.95 3.57 -11.70
CA PHE A 14 6.30 3.44 -13.11
C PHE A 14 5.52 2.29 -13.77
N LEU A 15 5.52 1.10 -13.17
CA LEU A 15 4.77 -0.07 -13.67
C LEU A 15 3.26 0.22 -13.76
N ILE A 16 2.69 0.86 -12.73
CA ILE A 16 1.28 1.28 -12.73
C ILE A 16 0.98 2.20 -13.93
N ARG A 17 1.84 3.19 -14.20
CA ARG A 17 1.65 4.12 -15.33
C ARG A 17 1.81 3.46 -16.70
N GLN A 18 2.58 2.38 -16.80
CA GLN A 18 2.69 1.59 -18.03
C GLN A 18 1.51 0.64 -18.23
N GLY A 19 0.62 0.48 -17.24
CA GLY A 19 -0.46 -0.50 -17.27
C GLY A 19 0.01 -1.93 -16.93
N GLU A 20 1.25 -2.09 -16.46
CA GLU A 20 1.86 -3.37 -16.08
C GLU A 20 1.47 -3.73 -14.65
N LEU A 21 0.16 -3.89 -14.40
CA LEU A 21 -0.40 -3.94 -13.05
C LEU A 21 -0.07 -5.25 -12.30
N ASP A 22 -0.06 -6.39 -13.00
CA ASP A 22 0.33 -7.69 -12.42
C ASP A 22 1.81 -7.69 -12.00
N ALA A 23 2.66 -7.04 -12.79
CA ALA A 23 4.08 -6.84 -12.46
C ALA A 23 4.24 -5.89 -11.26
N ALA A 24 3.45 -4.80 -11.22
CA ALA A 24 3.43 -3.87 -10.10
C ALA A 24 3.04 -4.56 -8.79
N GLU A 25 1.99 -5.40 -8.82
CA GLU A 25 1.54 -6.20 -7.69
C GLU A 25 2.63 -7.14 -7.19
N THR A 26 3.14 -7.98 -8.08
CA THR A 26 4.18 -8.97 -7.74
C THR A 26 5.39 -8.29 -7.12
N PHE A 27 5.81 -7.17 -7.70
CA PHE A 27 6.95 -6.41 -7.19
C PHE A 27 6.66 -5.78 -5.82
N LEU A 28 5.49 -5.18 -5.64
CA LEU A 28 5.05 -4.60 -4.37
C LEU A 28 5.01 -5.66 -3.27
N LEU A 29 4.32 -6.78 -3.50
CA LEU A 29 4.17 -7.84 -2.51
C LEU A 29 5.53 -8.46 -2.13
N SER A 30 6.45 -8.57 -3.08
CA SER A 30 7.81 -9.08 -2.80
C SER A 30 8.67 -8.12 -1.97
N HIS A 31 8.38 -6.82 -2.00
CA HIS A 31 9.20 -5.78 -1.37
C HIS A 31 8.49 -5.00 -0.25
N HIS A 32 7.27 -5.38 0.12
CA HIS A 32 6.44 -4.65 1.08
C HIS A 32 7.14 -4.47 2.44
N SER A 33 7.93 -5.45 2.88
CA SER A 33 8.69 -5.39 4.14
C SER A 33 9.74 -4.28 4.15
N ARG A 34 10.32 -3.96 2.99
CA ARG A 34 11.29 -2.86 2.81
C ARG A 34 10.61 -1.50 2.64
N LEU A 35 9.42 -1.50 2.05
CA LEU A 35 8.57 -0.31 1.88
C LEU A 35 7.89 0.12 3.19
N GLY A 36 7.66 -0.81 4.11
CA GLY A 36 6.95 -0.55 5.36
C GLY A 36 5.57 0.04 5.08
N MET A 37 5.21 1.12 5.77
CA MET A 37 3.91 1.76 5.62
C MET A 37 3.65 2.38 4.25
N SER A 38 4.70 2.77 3.51
CA SER A 38 4.53 3.31 2.16
C SER A 38 3.86 2.31 1.22
N SER A 39 3.92 1.00 1.52
CA SER A 39 3.18 -0.02 0.79
C SER A 39 1.67 0.19 0.81
N ALA A 40 1.08 0.75 1.88
CA ALA A 40 -0.36 0.96 1.97
C ALA A 40 -0.88 1.89 0.85
N GLN A 41 -0.22 3.04 0.65
CA GLN A 41 -0.57 3.97 -0.43
C GLN A 41 -0.36 3.32 -1.81
N LEU A 42 0.74 2.60 -2.01
CA LEU A 42 1.07 1.94 -3.27
C LEU A 42 0.05 0.86 -3.66
N ILE A 43 -0.46 0.11 -2.68
CA ILE A 43 -1.54 -0.86 -2.87
C ILE A 43 -2.80 -0.13 -3.34
N VAL A 44 -3.18 0.95 -2.68
CA VAL A 44 -4.38 1.71 -3.05
C VAL A 44 -4.25 2.30 -4.46
N ASP A 45 -3.07 2.83 -4.81
CA ASP A 45 -2.79 3.36 -6.15
C ASP A 45 -2.92 2.27 -7.23
N LEU A 46 -2.38 1.07 -6.95
CA LEU A 46 -2.49 -0.09 -7.83
C LEU A 46 -3.96 -0.50 -8.06
N TYR A 47 -4.76 -0.59 -6.99
CA TYR A 47 -6.16 -1.01 -7.10
C TYR A 47 -7.05 0.04 -7.75
N LYS A 48 -6.73 1.33 -7.57
CA LYS A 48 -7.36 2.42 -8.32
C LYS A 48 -7.04 2.31 -9.80
N ALA A 49 -5.79 2.01 -10.16
CA ALA A 49 -5.40 1.81 -11.57
C ALA A 49 -6.09 0.60 -12.21
N TRP A 50 -6.32 -0.48 -11.44
CA TRP A 50 -7.13 -1.62 -11.88
C TRP A 50 -8.64 -1.33 -12.00
N GLY A 51 -9.13 -0.23 -11.42
CA GLY A 51 -10.57 0.02 -11.28
C GLY A 51 -11.27 -1.05 -10.43
N SER A 52 -10.54 -1.71 -9.53
CA SER A 52 -11.03 -2.86 -8.74
C SER A 52 -10.89 -2.65 -7.24
N LEU A 53 -11.05 -1.39 -6.78
CA LEU A 53 -10.89 -1.02 -5.37
C LEU A 53 -11.88 -1.73 -4.43
N ASP A 54 -13.03 -2.16 -4.97
CA ASP A 54 -14.02 -3.00 -4.30
C ASP A 54 -13.49 -4.39 -3.91
N LYS A 55 -12.47 -4.89 -4.62
CA LYS A 55 -11.85 -6.20 -4.35
C LYS A 55 -10.68 -6.14 -3.36
N LEU A 56 -10.30 -4.94 -2.93
CA LEU A 56 -9.13 -4.71 -2.08
C LEU A 56 -9.19 -5.54 -0.79
N GLU A 57 -10.34 -5.60 -0.15
CA GLU A 57 -10.52 -6.33 1.11
C GLU A 57 -10.45 -7.85 0.94
N GLU A 58 -10.93 -8.38 -0.19
CA GLU A 58 -10.84 -9.79 -0.51
C GLU A 58 -9.38 -10.22 -0.65
N HIS A 59 -8.60 -9.43 -1.40
CA HIS A 59 -7.21 -9.73 -1.69
C HIS A 59 -6.28 -9.51 -0.49
N PHE A 60 -6.61 -8.63 0.48
CA PHE A 60 -5.86 -8.55 1.74
C PHE A 60 -5.82 -9.84 2.54
N ARG A 61 -6.84 -10.69 2.40
CA ARG A 61 -6.83 -12.02 3.05
C ARG A 61 -5.85 -12.98 2.38
N LEU A 62 -5.45 -12.71 1.14
CA LEU A 62 -4.53 -13.52 0.36
C LEU A 62 -3.08 -13.06 0.50
N TYR A 63 -2.86 -11.80 0.89
CA TYR A 63 -1.53 -11.25 1.05
C TYR A 63 -1.01 -11.39 2.48
N ASP A 64 0.26 -11.77 2.61
CA ASP A 64 0.99 -11.74 3.88
C ASP A 64 1.48 -10.31 4.18
N LEU A 65 0.53 -9.39 4.35
CA LEU A 65 0.80 -7.98 4.69
C LEU A 65 0.62 -7.75 6.19
N PRO A 66 1.47 -6.92 6.84
CA PRO A 66 1.27 -6.53 8.22
C PRO A 66 -0.12 -5.91 8.45
N THR A 67 -0.77 -6.25 9.56
CA THR A 67 -2.11 -5.73 9.90
C THR A 67 -2.20 -4.20 9.82
N ALA A 68 -1.15 -3.50 10.26
CA ALA A 68 -1.08 -2.04 10.19
C ALA A 68 -1.16 -1.50 8.75
N VAL A 69 -0.49 -2.16 7.80
CA VAL A 69 -0.54 -1.80 6.37
C VAL A 69 -1.94 -2.03 5.81
N GLN A 70 -2.57 -3.16 6.16
CA GLN A 70 -3.94 -3.46 5.71
C GLN A 70 -4.94 -2.42 6.24
N MET A 71 -4.83 -2.04 7.51
CA MET A 71 -5.70 -1.01 8.11
C MET A 71 -5.54 0.35 7.44
N GLU A 72 -4.30 0.78 7.22
CA GLU A 72 -4.02 2.05 6.54
C GLU A 72 -4.54 2.04 5.10
N ALA A 73 -4.32 0.95 4.37
CA ALA A 73 -4.81 0.85 3.00
C ALA A 73 -6.35 0.82 2.93
N ARG A 74 -7.04 0.21 3.91
CA ARG A 74 -8.51 0.30 4.03
C ARG A 74 -8.96 1.76 4.23
N TYR A 75 -8.32 2.47 5.15
CA TYR A 75 -8.60 3.88 5.41
C TYR A 75 -8.40 4.75 4.16
N LEU A 76 -7.31 4.55 3.43
CA LEU A 76 -6.97 5.29 2.21
C LEU A 76 -7.87 4.94 1.00
N ALA A 77 -8.39 3.72 0.94
CA ALA A 77 -9.26 3.27 -0.14
C ALA A 77 -10.68 3.86 -0.04
N SER A 78 -11.19 3.99 1.18
CA SER A 78 -12.45 4.64 1.45
C SER A 78 -12.32 5.39 2.77
N PRO A 79 -11.95 6.68 2.75
CA PRO A 79 -11.89 7.48 3.96
C PRO A 79 -13.33 7.65 4.46
N ASP A 80 -13.77 6.72 5.31
CA ASP A 80 -15.00 6.86 6.04
C ASP A 80 -14.84 8.12 6.92
N PRO A 81 -15.63 9.19 6.70
CA PRO A 81 -15.47 10.44 7.44
C PRO A 81 -15.75 10.25 8.94
N THR A 82 -16.28 9.11 9.35
CA THR A 82 -16.54 8.77 10.76
C THR A 82 -15.43 7.97 11.43
N VAL A 83 -14.48 7.43 10.67
CA VAL A 83 -13.36 6.64 11.21
C VAL A 83 -12.14 7.56 11.35
N PRO A 84 -11.65 7.80 12.58
CA PRO A 84 -10.45 8.61 12.76
C PRO A 84 -9.25 7.91 12.06
N PRO A 85 -8.37 8.68 11.38
CA PRO A 85 -7.19 8.12 10.75
C PRO A 85 -6.41 7.30 11.79
N PRO A 86 -5.92 6.10 11.46
CA PRO A 86 -5.09 5.35 12.37
C PRO A 86 -3.84 6.18 12.63
N ALA A 87 -3.81 6.82 13.80
CA ALA A 87 -2.68 7.63 14.21
C ALA A 87 -1.47 6.71 14.23
N PHE A 88 -0.55 6.92 13.28
CA PHE A 88 0.81 6.48 13.47
C PHE A 88 1.29 7.20 14.73
N GLU A 89 1.34 6.48 15.87
CA GLU A 89 2.06 6.94 17.05
C GLU A 89 3.54 7.00 16.65
N ALA A 90 3.91 8.10 15.98
CA ALA A 90 5.28 8.57 15.94
C ALA A 90 5.70 8.70 17.39
N GLY A 91 6.64 7.82 17.78
CA GLY A 91 6.91 7.51 19.17
C GLY A 91 7.00 8.73 20.07
N LYS A 92 6.40 8.58 21.25
CA LYS A 92 7.00 9.10 22.48
C LYS A 92 8.45 8.61 22.54
N GLN A 93 9.37 9.39 21.95
CA GLN A 93 10.75 9.35 22.38
C GLN A 93 10.77 9.99 23.77
N ARG A 94 11.19 9.16 24.73
CA ARG A 94 11.41 9.50 26.13
C ARG A 94 12.46 10.58 26.28
#